data_AF-T0Y4F3-F1
#
_entry.id   AF-T0Y4F3-F1
#
_cell.length_a   1.000
_cell.length_b   1.000
_cell.length_c   1.000
_cell.angle_alpha   90.00
_cell.angle_beta   90.00
_cell.angle_gamma   90.00
#
_symmetry.space_group_name_H-M   'P 1'
#
loop_
_entity.id
_entity.type
_entity.pdbx_description
1 polymer ?
#
loop_
_entity_poly.entity_id
_entity_poly.type
_entity_poly.pdbx_seq_one_letter_code
_entity_poly.pdbx_strand_id
1 'polypeptide(L)'
;MPDGGWQPLAPSALAFRSDYRQPRALTAADIAALVRQFVAAARRADAAGFGLIELHAAHGYLLHQFLSPLSNQREDRYGGSFENRIRLLLEVTAATRAAWPAHKPLWVRISASDWVAGGWDIEQSIALCRQLRELGVDLIDVSSGGLDMQQQIAPGPGYQVEFAARIRAEAGIVTGAVGMITDAQQAETILATQQADVILLARELLRDPYFPRRAAQALGVTLTPPRQYLRAW
;
A
#
# COMPACT_ATOMS: atom_id res chain seq x y z
N MET A 1 22.73 14.79 -22.65
CA MET A 1 22.34 14.88 -21.21
C MET A 1 22.25 16.35 -20.88
N PRO A 2 21.05 16.89 -20.61
CA PRO A 2 20.89 17.73 -19.39
C PRO A 2 19.41 17.84 -18.90
N ASP A 3 19.00 17.93 -17.63
CA ASP A 3 19.63 17.94 -16.31
C ASP A 3 18.54 17.48 -15.31
N GLY A 4 18.80 16.46 -14.48
CA GLY A 4 17.93 16.10 -13.34
C GLY A 4 17.35 14.67 -13.28
N GLY A 5 17.57 13.82 -14.29
CA GLY A 5 17.06 12.44 -14.29
C GLY A 5 18.06 11.41 -13.73
N TRP A 6 17.62 10.48 -12.88
CA TRP A 6 18.41 9.32 -12.42
C TRP A 6 18.18 8.08 -13.29
N GLN A 7 19.02 7.06 -13.12
CA GLN A 7 18.80 5.73 -13.72
C GLN A 7 17.82 4.94 -12.84
N PRO A 8 16.59 4.62 -13.30
CA PRO A 8 15.66 3.85 -12.50
C PRO A 8 16.12 2.40 -12.34
N LEU A 9 15.70 1.77 -11.26
CA LEU A 9 15.94 0.36 -10.95
C LEU A 9 14.61 -0.38 -10.92
N ALA A 10 14.61 -1.64 -11.35
CA ALA A 10 13.41 -2.48 -11.46
C ALA A 10 13.79 -3.97 -11.32
N PRO A 11 12.83 -4.90 -11.14
CA PRO A 11 13.10 -6.34 -11.22
C PRO A 11 13.62 -6.76 -12.60
N SER A 12 13.09 -6.18 -13.67
CA SER A 12 13.46 -6.45 -15.07
C SER A 12 13.70 -5.15 -15.84
N ALA A 13 14.46 -5.20 -16.94
CA ALA A 13 14.78 -4.02 -17.75
C ALA A 13 13.62 -3.60 -18.68
N LEU A 14 12.42 -3.49 -18.11
CA LEU A 14 11.17 -3.16 -18.79
C LEU A 14 10.72 -1.76 -18.37
N ALA A 15 10.57 -0.86 -19.34
CA ALA A 15 10.06 0.48 -19.08
C ALA A 15 8.53 0.43 -18.87
N PHE A 16 8.01 1.27 -17.99
CA PHE A 16 6.56 1.41 -17.76
C PHE A 16 5.80 1.79 -19.03
N ARG A 17 6.41 2.65 -19.86
CA ARG A 17 5.95 3.01 -21.20
C ARG A 17 7.15 3.12 -22.13
N SER A 18 6.91 3.04 -23.44
CA SER A 18 7.97 3.13 -24.46
C SER A 18 8.71 4.47 -24.45
N ASP A 19 8.07 5.55 -24.01
CA ASP A 19 8.66 6.89 -23.88
C ASP A 19 9.32 7.15 -22.52
N TYR A 20 9.31 6.17 -21.61
CA TYR A 20 9.98 6.28 -20.32
C TYR A 20 11.43 5.82 -20.41
N ARG A 21 12.26 6.32 -19.48
CA ARG A 21 13.64 5.84 -19.35
C ARG A 21 13.64 4.36 -18.96
N GLN A 22 14.37 3.55 -19.73
CA GLN A 22 14.53 2.13 -19.43
C GLN A 22 15.21 1.93 -18.08
N PRO A 23 14.62 1.15 -17.15
CA PRO A 23 15.26 0.85 -15.89
C PRO A 23 16.39 -0.16 -16.07
N ARG A 24 17.32 -0.18 -15.12
CA ARG A 24 18.31 -1.24 -15.00
C ARG A 24 17.74 -2.34 -14.10
N ALA A 25 17.84 -3.59 -14.52
CA ALA A 25 17.49 -4.72 -13.66
C ALA A 25 18.38 -4.75 -12.41
N LEU A 26 17.77 -4.93 -11.25
CA LEU A 26 18.48 -5.08 -9.98
C LEU A 26 19.28 -6.38 -9.95
N THR A 27 20.53 -6.30 -9.51
CA THR A 27 21.34 -7.47 -9.16
C THR A 27 20.98 -7.97 -7.76
N ALA A 28 21.42 -9.17 -7.39
CA ALA A 28 21.27 -9.66 -6.01
C ALA A 28 21.93 -8.73 -4.97
N ALA A 29 23.05 -8.10 -5.33
CA ALA A 29 23.73 -7.12 -4.48
C ALA A 29 22.91 -5.83 -4.31
N ASP A 30 22.27 -5.34 -5.39
CA ASP A 30 21.37 -4.20 -5.31
C ASP A 30 20.16 -4.52 -4.43
N ILE A 31 19.57 -5.71 -4.56
CA ILE A 31 18.44 -6.17 -3.73
C ILE A 31 18.83 -6.21 -2.25
N ALA A 32 19.99 -6.79 -1.93
CA ALA A 32 20.48 -6.82 -0.55
C ALA A 32 20.73 -5.40 -0.01
N ALA A 33 21.20 -4.47 -0.85
CA ALA A 33 21.36 -3.07 -0.47
C ALA A 33 20.01 -2.38 -0.23
N LEU A 34 19.01 -2.65 -1.06
CA LEU A 34 17.65 -2.12 -0.92
C LEU A 34 17.03 -2.50 0.44
N VAL A 35 17.13 -3.77 0.84
CA VAL A 35 16.65 -4.22 2.15
C VAL A 35 17.30 -3.42 3.29
N ARG A 36 18.63 -3.21 3.23
CA ARG A 36 19.34 -2.38 4.23
C ARG A 36 18.89 -0.92 4.22
N GLN A 37 18.53 -0.38 3.06
CA GLN A 37 18.03 0.99 2.93
C GLN A 37 16.66 1.16 3.60
N PHE A 38 15.74 0.20 3.46
CA PHE A 38 14.46 0.19 4.18
C PHE A 38 14.67 0.15 5.70
N VAL A 39 15.56 -0.71 6.19
CA VAL A 39 15.93 -0.78 7.61
C VAL A 39 16.49 0.56 8.11
N ALA A 40 17.40 1.17 7.36
CA ALA A 40 17.95 2.47 7.71
C ALA A 40 16.88 3.57 7.71
N ALA A 41 15.92 3.52 6.79
CA ALA A 41 14.79 4.47 6.74
C ALA A 41 13.87 4.30 7.96
N ALA A 42 13.51 3.07 8.33
CA ALA A 42 12.69 2.79 9.51
C ALA A 42 13.32 3.31 10.81
N ARG A 43 14.64 3.12 10.99
CA ARG A 43 15.38 3.67 12.14
C ARG A 43 15.36 5.20 12.17
N ARG A 44 15.46 5.85 11.01
CA ARG A 44 15.35 7.32 10.92
C ARG A 44 13.93 7.79 11.24
N ALA A 45 12.91 7.08 10.76
CA ALA A 45 11.52 7.38 11.09
C ALA A 45 11.27 7.27 12.61
N ASP A 46 11.86 6.27 13.26
CA ASP A 46 11.72 6.11 14.71
C ASP A 46 12.39 7.27 15.46
N ALA A 47 13.64 7.58 15.09
CA ALA A 47 14.38 8.70 15.64
C ALA A 47 13.68 10.06 15.42
N ALA A 48 12.93 10.20 14.33
CA ALA A 48 12.13 11.39 14.03
C ALA A 48 10.77 11.43 14.77
N GLY A 49 10.43 10.40 15.55
CA GLY A 49 9.22 10.37 16.37
C GLY A 49 7.95 9.92 15.64
N PHE A 50 8.06 9.31 14.46
CA PHE A 50 6.88 8.72 13.81
C PHE A 50 6.26 7.64 14.71
N GLY A 51 4.93 7.68 14.82
CA GLY A 51 4.15 6.69 15.60
C GLY A 51 3.86 5.40 14.84
N LEU A 52 4.02 5.43 13.51
CA LEU A 52 3.68 4.36 12.58
C LEU A 52 4.55 4.48 11.33
N ILE A 53 4.82 3.35 10.68
CA ILE A 53 5.39 3.31 9.32
C ILE A 53 4.53 2.42 8.41
N GLU A 54 4.50 2.76 7.13
CA GLU A 54 3.84 1.98 6.09
C GLU A 54 4.85 1.66 4.98
N LEU A 55 4.96 0.39 4.61
CA LEU A 55 5.73 -0.06 3.46
C LEU A 55 4.90 0.05 2.19
N HIS A 56 5.42 0.75 1.19
CA HIS A 56 4.71 0.93 -0.07
C HIS A 56 5.03 -0.19 -1.08
N ALA A 57 4.09 -1.13 -1.24
CA ALA A 57 4.14 -2.24 -2.20
C ALA A 57 2.95 -2.22 -3.18
N ALA A 58 2.61 -1.03 -3.68
CA ALA A 58 1.46 -0.78 -4.55
C ALA A 58 1.83 0.12 -5.74
N HIS A 59 0.85 0.37 -6.60
CA HIS A 59 0.87 1.45 -7.61
C HIS A 59 2.03 1.42 -8.63
N GLY A 60 2.48 0.24 -9.04
CA GLY A 60 3.58 0.10 -9.99
C GLY A 60 4.96 0.52 -9.49
N TYR A 61 5.13 0.82 -8.20
CA TYR A 61 6.45 1.10 -7.64
C TYR A 61 7.22 -0.18 -7.32
N LEU A 62 8.49 -0.02 -6.92
CA LEU A 62 9.48 -1.08 -6.93
C LEU A 62 9.02 -2.40 -6.28
N LEU A 63 8.47 -2.37 -5.07
CA LEU A 63 8.02 -3.60 -4.41
C LEU A 63 6.84 -4.24 -5.15
N HIS A 64 5.89 -3.45 -5.65
CA HIS A 64 4.79 -3.94 -6.47
C HIS A 64 5.27 -4.55 -7.80
N GLN A 65 6.30 -3.96 -8.41
CA GLN A 65 6.88 -4.51 -9.64
C GLN A 65 7.38 -5.93 -9.44
N PHE A 66 8.00 -6.25 -8.30
CA PHE A 66 8.41 -7.62 -8.00
C PHE A 66 7.23 -8.58 -7.85
N LEU A 67 6.10 -8.11 -7.31
CA LEU A 67 4.91 -8.93 -7.11
C LEU A 67 4.32 -9.35 -8.45
N SER A 68 4.18 -8.45 -9.42
CA SER A 68 3.44 -8.76 -10.64
C SER A 68 4.29 -9.40 -11.75
N PRO A 69 3.81 -10.49 -12.39
CA PRO A 69 4.50 -11.10 -13.52
C PRO A 69 4.55 -10.19 -14.76
N LEU A 70 3.74 -9.12 -14.83
CA LEU A 70 3.76 -8.20 -15.97
C LEU A 70 5.06 -7.39 -16.03
N SER A 71 5.66 -7.10 -14.87
CA SER A 71 6.89 -6.32 -14.77
C SER A 71 8.10 -7.12 -14.26
N ASN A 72 7.87 -8.29 -13.66
CA ASN A 72 8.93 -9.16 -13.16
C ASN A 72 9.09 -10.42 -14.02
N GLN A 73 10.00 -10.32 -15.00
CA GLN A 73 10.44 -11.40 -15.89
C GLN A 73 11.78 -12.02 -15.43
N ARG A 74 12.07 -11.98 -14.13
CA ARG A 74 13.31 -12.58 -13.61
C ARG A 74 13.22 -14.10 -13.60
N GLU A 75 14.34 -14.74 -13.90
CA GLU A 75 14.51 -16.20 -13.87
C GLU A 75 15.24 -16.69 -12.61
N ASP A 76 15.64 -15.77 -11.73
CA ASP A 76 16.28 -16.10 -10.46
C ASP A 76 15.25 -16.29 -9.33
N ARG A 77 15.74 -16.46 -8.09
CA ARG A 77 14.91 -16.68 -6.90
C ARG A 77 13.93 -15.54 -6.57
N TYR A 78 13.96 -14.43 -7.30
CA TYR A 78 13.08 -13.28 -7.13
C TYR A 78 12.03 -13.13 -8.26
N GLY A 79 11.92 -14.09 -9.19
CA GLY A 79 10.88 -14.09 -10.22
C GLY A 79 10.33 -15.48 -10.57
N GLY A 80 9.39 -15.52 -11.50
CA GLY A 80 8.64 -16.73 -11.88
C GLY A 80 7.50 -17.03 -10.90
N SER A 81 7.73 -17.97 -9.98
CA SER A 81 6.68 -18.45 -9.07
C SER A 81 6.15 -17.35 -8.14
N PHE A 82 4.96 -17.56 -7.58
CA PHE A 82 4.37 -16.67 -6.57
C PHE A 82 5.34 -16.45 -5.39
N GLU A 83 5.92 -17.52 -4.86
CA GLU A 83 6.85 -17.49 -3.72
C GLU A 83 8.10 -16.66 -4.02
N ASN A 84 8.61 -16.75 -5.24
CA ASN A 84 9.76 -15.97 -5.67
C ASN A 84 9.41 -14.50 -5.85
N ARG A 85 8.26 -14.18 -6.46
CA ARG A 85 7.80 -12.81 -6.69
C ARG A 85 7.54 -12.04 -5.39
N ILE A 86 6.96 -12.70 -4.37
CA ILE A 86 6.73 -12.06 -3.06
C ILE A 86 7.98 -11.96 -2.19
N ARG A 87 9.06 -12.70 -2.52
CA ARG A 87 10.24 -12.88 -1.66
C ARG A 87 10.84 -11.55 -1.21
N LEU A 88 11.01 -10.60 -2.11
CA LEU A 88 11.60 -9.30 -1.78
C LEU A 88 10.75 -8.54 -0.75
N LEU A 89 9.43 -8.52 -0.93
CA LEU A 89 8.54 -7.86 0.02
C LEU A 89 8.62 -8.52 1.40
N LEU A 90 8.64 -9.85 1.46
CA LEU A 90 8.80 -10.56 2.74
C LEU A 90 10.16 -10.27 3.40
N GLU A 91 11.25 -10.24 2.63
CA GLU A 91 12.59 -9.88 3.12
C GLU A 91 12.62 -8.45 3.68
N VAL A 92 12.03 -7.48 2.97
CA VAL A 92 11.92 -6.08 3.41
C VAL A 92 11.06 -5.96 4.65
N THR A 93 9.90 -6.61 4.69
CA THR A 93 8.97 -6.58 5.83
C THR A 93 9.63 -7.16 7.08
N ALA A 94 10.22 -8.35 6.99
CA ALA A 94 10.88 -8.99 8.13
C ALA A 94 12.04 -8.14 8.68
N ALA A 95 12.90 -7.63 7.80
CA ALA A 95 14.03 -6.79 8.21
C ALA A 95 13.57 -5.46 8.81
N THR A 96 12.53 -4.84 8.24
CA THR A 96 11.95 -3.59 8.75
C THR A 96 11.29 -3.81 10.11
N ARG A 97 10.48 -4.88 10.26
CA ARG A 97 9.81 -5.21 11.52
C ARG A 97 10.81 -5.44 12.64
N ALA A 98 11.93 -6.10 12.37
CA ALA A 98 13.02 -6.31 13.34
C ALA A 98 13.73 -5.01 13.75
N ALA A 99 13.73 -3.98 12.91
CA ALA A 99 14.36 -2.69 13.19
C ALA A 99 13.40 -1.63 13.76
N TRP A 100 12.09 -1.83 13.60
CA TRP A 100 11.03 -0.94 14.07
C TRP A 100 10.56 -1.34 15.48
N PRO A 101 10.31 -0.41 16.43
CA PRO A 101 9.89 -0.77 17.78
C PRO A 101 8.61 -1.63 17.78
N ALA A 102 8.66 -2.77 18.47
CA ALA A 102 7.61 -3.80 18.40
C ALA A 102 6.21 -3.31 18.81
N HIS A 103 6.11 -2.28 19.66
CA HIS A 103 4.84 -1.71 20.10
C HIS A 103 4.24 -0.70 19.11
N LYS A 104 4.99 -0.29 18.07
CA LYS A 104 4.52 0.64 17.05
C LYS A 104 4.01 -0.11 15.82
N PRO A 105 2.89 0.31 15.21
CA PRO A 105 2.35 -0.38 14.04
C PRO A 105 3.28 -0.32 12.84
N LEU A 106 3.32 -1.43 12.09
CA LEU A 106 3.90 -1.57 10.77
C LEU A 106 2.78 -1.95 9.79
N TRP A 107 2.51 -1.06 8.84
CA TRP A 107 1.53 -1.29 7.79
C TRP A 107 2.20 -1.67 6.47
N VAL A 108 1.45 -2.33 5.59
CA VAL A 108 1.86 -2.55 4.21
C VAL A 108 0.73 -2.12 3.28
N ARG A 109 1.04 -1.24 2.34
CA ARG A 109 0.11 -0.87 1.27
C ARG A 109 0.32 -1.73 0.05
N ILE A 110 -0.76 -2.33 -0.47
CA ILE A 110 -0.72 -3.16 -1.69
C ILE A 110 -1.68 -2.65 -2.76
N SER A 111 -1.39 -3.01 -4.01
CA SER A 111 -2.40 -3.03 -5.06
C SER A 111 -3.02 -4.42 -5.10
N ALA A 112 -4.29 -4.55 -4.73
CA ALA A 112 -4.97 -5.84 -4.64
C ALA A 112 -5.22 -6.52 -6.00
N SER A 113 -5.12 -5.75 -7.09
CA SER A 113 -5.24 -6.23 -8.46
C SER A 113 -4.54 -5.25 -9.39
N ASP A 114 -3.91 -5.78 -10.44
CA ASP A 114 -3.38 -4.98 -11.55
C ASP A 114 -4.46 -4.54 -12.55
N TRP A 115 -5.65 -5.17 -12.48
CA TRP A 115 -6.73 -4.98 -13.46
C TRP A 115 -6.34 -5.33 -14.90
N VAL A 116 -5.38 -6.24 -15.06
CA VAL A 116 -4.90 -6.76 -16.35
C VAL A 116 -4.86 -8.29 -16.29
N ALA A 117 -5.35 -8.94 -17.34
CA ALA A 117 -5.34 -10.40 -17.44
C ALA A 117 -3.90 -10.94 -17.36
N GLY A 118 -3.70 -11.99 -16.55
CA GLY A 118 -2.37 -12.56 -16.30
C GLY A 118 -1.49 -11.74 -15.35
N GLY A 119 -1.99 -10.63 -14.80
CA GLY A 119 -1.30 -9.83 -13.78
C GLY A 119 -1.51 -10.32 -12.35
N TRP A 120 -1.19 -9.43 -11.40
CA TRP A 120 -1.49 -9.64 -9.98
C TRP A 120 -2.99 -9.53 -9.72
N ASP A 121 -3.53 -10.41 -8.89
CA ASP A 121 -4.96 -10.50 -8.58
C ASP A 121 -5.24 -10.60 -7.07
N ILE A 122 -6.53 -10.64 -6.74
CA ILE A 122 -7.02 -10.67 -5.36
C ILE A 122 -6.64 -11.97 -4.64
N GLU A 123 -6.60 -13.11 -5.33
CA GLU A 123 -6.24 -14.40 -4.73
C GLU A 123 -4.76 -14.40 -4.31
N GLN A 124 -3.88 -13.88 -5.16
CA GLN A 124 -2.47 -13.67 -4.82
C GLN A 124 -2.31 -12.65 -3.68
N SER A 125 -3.13 -11.59 -3.66
CA SER A 125 -3.13 -10.61 -2.58
C SER A 125 -3.51 -11.22 -1.23
N ILE A 126 -4.54 -12.06 -1.18
CA ILE A 126 -4.95 -12.78 0.04
C ILE A 126 -3.83 -13.71 0.51
N ALA A 127 -3.23 -14.48 -0.39
CA ALA A 127 -2.11 -15.36 -0.07
C ALA A 127 -0.89 -14.59 0.47
N LEU A 128 -0.56 -13.45 -0.14
CA LEU A 128 0.50 -12.55 0.34
C LEU A 128 0.17 -12.00 1.74
N CYS A 129 -1.07 -11.55 1.95
CA CYS A 129 -1.49 -10.96 3.23
C CYS A 129 -1.41 -11.96 4.39
N ARG A 130 -1.68 -13.25 4.14
CA ARG A 130 -1.46 -14.32 5.14
C ARG A 130 0.01 -14.37 5.54
N GLN A 131 0.94 -14.34 4.59
CA GLN A 131 2.39 -14.34 4.88
C GLN A 131 2.84 -13.07 5.62
N LEU A 132 2.33 -11.90 5.22
CA LEU A 132 2.63 -10.63 5.88
C LEU A 132 2.14 -10.60 7.33
N ARG A 133 0.98 -11.18 7.62
CA ARG A 133 0.46 -11.34 8.98
C ARG A 133 1.42 -12.13 9.86
N GLU A 134 1.95 -13.26 9.37
CA GLU A 134 2.91 -14.07 10.12
C GLU A 134 4.24 -13.33 10.39
N LEU A 135 4.56 -12.31 9.59
CA LEU A 135 5.71 -11.42 9.80
C LEU A 135 5.42 -10.24 10.74
N GLY A 136 4.24 -10.17 11.34
CA GLY A 136 3.87 -9.11 12.28
C GLY A 136 3.51 -7.78 11.62
N VAL A 137 2.93 -7.82 10.43
CA VAL A 137 2.25 -6.65 9.83
C VAL A 137 0.91 -6.45 10.54
N ASP A 138 0.66 -5.22 10.96
CA ASP A 138 -0.51 -4.87 11.79
C ASP A 138 -1.75 -4.52 10.98
N LEU A 139 -1.58 -3.99 9.76
CA LEU A 139 -2.67 -3.63 8.85
C LEU A 139 -2.22 -3.64 7.39
N ILE A 140 -3.13 -4.03 6.50
CA ILE A 140 -2.97 -3.88 5.05
C ILE A 140 -3.78 -2.68 4.55
N ASP A 141 -3.11 -1.67 3.99
CA ASP A 141 -3.77 -0.58 3.23
C ASP A 141 -4.06 -1.10 1.81
N VAL A 142 -5.35 -1.26 1.50
CA VAL A 142 -5.80 -1.95 0.29
C VAL A 142 -6.17 -0.97 -0.80
N SER A 143 -5.25 -0.80 -1.77
CA SER A 143 -5.47 -0.07 -3.01
C SER A 143 -5.51 -1.03 -4.21
N SER A 144 -5.30 -0.54 -5.44
CA SER A 144 -5.28 -1.34 -6.66
C SER A 144 -4.62 -0.56 -7.81
N GLY A 145 -4.24 -1.28 -8.87
CA GLY A 145 -3.75 -0.72 -10.13
C GLY A 145 -2.39 -0.02 -10.03
N GLY A 146 -2.10 0.75 -11.08
CA GLY A 146 -0.91 1.60 -11.23
C GLY A 146 0.29 0.93 -11.88
N LEU A 147 0.26 -0.39 -12.09
CA LEU A 147 1.38 -1.12 -12.67
C LEU A 147 1.47 -1.02 -14.19
N ASP A 148 0.34 -1.17 -14.88
CA ASP A 148 0.29 -1.28 -16.34
C ASP A 148 -0.79 -0.35 -16.90
N MET A 149 -0.53 0.24 -18.07
CA MET A 149 -1.44 1.16 -18.75
C MET A 149 -2.66 0.48 -19.36
N GLN A 150 -2.62 -0.84 -19.56
CA GLN A 150 -3.73 -1.65 -20.08
C GLN A 150 -4.81 -1.93 -19.03
N GLN A 151 -4.59 -1.54 -17.78
CA GLN A 151 -5.53 -1.72 -16.69
C GLN A 151 -6.92 -1.17 -17.04
N GLN A 152 -7.96 -1.97 -16.77
CA GLN A 152 -9.35 -1.57 -16.97
C GLN A 152 -10.02 -1.37 -15.61
N ILE A 153 -10.03 -0.13 -15.15
CA ILE A 153 -10.60 0.26 -13.86
C ILE A 153 -11.92 1.00 -14.12
N ALA A 154 -12.99 0.58 -13.44
CA ALA A 154 -14.25 1.30 -13.37
C ALA A 154 -14.31 2.07 -12.03
N PRO A 155 -13.78 3.30 -11.96
CA PRO A 155 -13.77 4.06 -10.71
C PRO A 155 -15.19 4.46 -10.31
N GLY A 156 -15.49 4.32 -9.03
CA GLY A 156 -16.75 4.72 -8.40
C GLY A 156 -16.61 4.79 -6.89
N PRO A 157 -17.62 5.27 -6.16
CA PRO A 157 -17.60 5.32 -4.70
C PRO A 157 -17.25 3.95 -4.11
N GLY A 158 -16.16 3.87 -3.34
CA GLY A 158 -15.76 2.64 -2.66
C GLY A 158 -15.29 1.50 -3.57
N TYR A 159 -14.87 1.77 -4.81
CA TYR A 159 -14.55 0.70 -5.80
C TYR A 159 -13.45 -0.30 -5.38
N GLN A 160 -12.69 -0.02 -4.31
CA GLN A 160 -11.66 -0.94 -3.77
C GLN A 160 -12.08 -1.57 -2.43
N VAL A 161 -13.23 -1.19 -1.87
CA VAL A 161 -13.69 -1.67 -0.55
C VAL A 161 -13.85 -3.18 -0.54
N GLU A 162 -14.35 -3.76 -1.63
CA GLU A 162 -14.50 -5.22 -1.75
C GLU A 162 -13.16 -5.95 -1.61
N PHE A 163 -12.05 -5.38 -2.10
CA PHE A 163 -10.74 -5.98 -1.88
C PHE A 163 -10.34 -5.96 -0.40
N ALA A 164 -10.62 -4.87 0.31
CA ALA A 164 -10.36 -4.76 1.74
C ALA A 164 -11.21 -5.77 2.53
N ALA A 165 -12.47 -5.94 2.15
CA ALA A 165 -13.40 -6.87 2.78
C ALA A 165 -12.94 -8.33 2.59
N ARG A 166 -12.59 -8.71 1.36
CA ARG A 166 -12.08 -10.06 1.05
C ARG A 166 -10.77 -10.37 1.76
N ILE A 167 -9.80 -9.46 1.74
CA ILE A 167 -8.52 -9.66 2.45
C ILE A 167 -8.75 -9.79 3.96
N ARG A 168 -9.60 -8.94 4.53
CA ARG A 168 -9.95 -9.00 5.96
C ARG A 168 -10.54 -10.35 6.34
N ALA A 169 -11.55 -10.80 5.58
CA ALA A 169 -12.26 -12.04 5.85
C ALA A 169 -11.40 -13.29 5.61
N GLU A 170 -10.63 -13.32 4.51
CA GLU A 170 -9.97 -14.55 4.03
C GLU A 170 -8.51 -14.66 4.48
N ALA A 171 -7.81 -13.54 4.71
CA ALA A 171 -6.46 -13.54 5.28
C ALA A 171 -6.46 -13.33 6.80
N GLY A 172 -7.57 -12.86 7.38
CA GLY A 172 -7.69 -12.66 8.83
C GLY A 172 -6.68 -11.64 9.36
N ILE A 173 -6.55 -10.51 8.66
CA ILE A 173 -5.70 -9.38 9.00
C ILE A 173 -6.52 -8.09 8.93
N VAL A 174 -6.19 -7.12 9.78
CA VAL A 174 -6.82 -5.80 9.79
C VAL A 174 -6.61 -5.11 8.43
N THR A 175 -7.65 -4.48 7.89
CA THR A 175 -7.55 -3.77 6.61
C THR A 175 -7.97 -2.31 6.69
N GLY A 176 -7.28 -1.48 5.91
CA GLY A 176 -7.65 -0.11 5.60
C GLY A 176 -8.30 -0.03 4.22
N ALA A 177 -9.50 0.54 4.13
CA ALA A 177 -10.17 0.82 2.87
C ALA A 177 -9.88 2.25 2.38
N VAL A 178 -9.53 2.36 1.11
CA VAL A 178 -9.35 3.63 0.39
C VAL A 178 -10.05 3.56 -0.97
N GLY A 179 -10.36 4.70 -1.57
CA GLY A 179 -10.85 4.78 -2.94
C GLY A 179 -12.24 5.40 -3.03
N MET A 180 -12.28 6.69 -3.33
CA MET A 180 -13.52 7.47 -3.48
C MET A 180 -14.49 7.30 -2.30
N ILE A 181 -13.94 7.31 -1.08
CA ILE A 181 -14.70 7.46 0.16
C ILE A 181 -14.71 8.96 0.48
N THR A 182 -15.87 9.58 0.38
CA THR A 182 -16.01 11.06 0.48
C THR A 182 -17.20 11.49 1.32
N ASP A 183 -17.98 10.53 1.81
CA ASP A 183 -19.18 10.76 2.60
C ASP A 183 -19.09 10.04 3.95
N ALA A 184 -19.68 10.65 4.97
CA ALA A 184 -19.65 10.14 6.34
C ALA A 184 -20.44 8.84 6.48
N GLN A 185 -21.62 8.76 5.87
CA GLN A 185 -22.46 7.57 5.92
C GLN A 185 -21.84 6.43 5.12
N GLN A 186 -21.18 6.74 3.99
CA GLN A 186 -20.38 5.76 3.25
C GLN A 186 -19.26 5.17 4.13
N ALA A 187 -18.47 6.03 4.78
CA ALA A 187 -17.39 5.59 5.68
C ALA A 187 -17.92 4.74 6.85
N GLU A 188 -18.97 5.19 7.51
CA GLU A 188 -19.62 4.45 8.61
C GLU A 188 -20.18 3.11 8.13
N THR A 189 -20.84 3.07 6.97
CA THR A 189 -21.40 1.82 6.43
C THR A 189 -20.32 0.78 6.19
N ILE A 190 -19.16 1.18 5.65
CA ILE A 190 -18.02 0.27 5.43
C ILE A 190 -17.56 -0.36 6.75
N LEU A 191 -17.44 0.44 7.81
CA LEU A 191 -17.04 -0.04 9.14
C LEU A 191 -18.12 -0.91 9.80
N ALA A 192 -19.37 -0.44 9.82
CA ALA A 192 -20.50 -1.11 10.46
C ALA A 192 -20.80 -2.48 9.81
N THR A 193 -20.54 -2.61 8.50
CA THR A 193 -20.68 -3.88 7.75
C THR A 193 -19.37 -4.69 7.70
N GLN A 194 -18.35 -4.29 8.47
CA GLN A 194 -17.09 -5.00 8.64
C GLN A 194 -16.29 -5.23 7.34
N GLN A 195 -16.44 -4.32 6.38
CA GLN A 195 -15.72 -4.36 5.11
C GLN A 195 -14.27 -3.84 5.25
N ALA A 196 -13.99 -3.07 6.30
CA ALA A 196 -12.64 -2.66 6.70
C ALA A 196 -12.64 -2.28 8.18
N ASP A 197 -11.44 -2.11 8.75
CA ASP A 197 -11.26 -1.67 10.14
C ASP A 197 -10.80 -0.20 10.22
N VAL A 198 -10.23 0.33 9.14
CA VAL A 198 -9.78 1.74 9.02
C VAL A 198 -10.28 2.34 7.70
N ILE A 199 -10.72 3.60 7.74
CA ILE A 199 -11.05 4.39 6.55
C ILE A 199 -9.90 5.34 6.24
N LEU A 200 -9.36 5.24 5.03
CA LEU A 200 -8.26 6.07 4.55
C LEU A 200 -8.79 7.07 3.52
N LEU A 201 -8.48 8.35 3.73
CA LEU A 201 -8.97 9.47 2.94
C LEU A 201 -7.81 10.20 2.27
N ALA A 202 -8.00 10.60 1.02
CA ALA A 202 -7.01 11.35 0.25
C ALA A 202 -7.60 12.64 -0.32
N ARG A 203 -8.22 12.58 -1.50
CA ARG A 203 -8.73 13.76 -2.22
C ARG A 203 -9.81 14.56 -1.47
N GLU A 204 -10.55 13.95 -0.54
CA GLU A 204 -11.49 14.67 0.33
C GLU A 204 -10.71 15.61 1.28
N LEU A 205 -9.63 15.14 1.89
CA LEU A 205 -8.83 15.95 2.83
C LEU A 205 -8.06 17.09 2.16
N LEU A 206 -7.79 17.00 0.85
CA LEU A 206 -7.19 18.09 0.09
C LEU A 206 -8.14 19.29 -0.10
N ARG A 207 -9.45 19.02 -0.26
CA ARG A 207 -10.48 20.06 -0.46
C ARG A 207 -11.18 20.45 0.83
N ASP A 208 -11.21 19.55 1.80
CA ASP A 208 -11.74 19.80 3.13
C ASP A 208 -10.89 19.12 4.22
N PRO A 209 -9.94 19.84 4.82
CA PRO A 209 -9.11 19.30 5.89
C PRO A 209 -9.90 19.02 7.19
N TYR A 210 -11.11 19.56 7.34
CA TYR A 210 -11.99 19.32 8.50
C TYR A 210 -13.06 18.28 8.22
N PHE A 211 -12.89 17.44 7.19
CA PHE A 211 -13.83 16.37 6.90
C PHE A 211 -14.17 15.50 8.11
N PRO A 212 -13.21 15.03 8.95
CA PRO A 212 -13.54 14.23 10.12
C PRO A 212 -14.50 14.92 11.10
N ARG A 213 -14.41 16.26 11.23
CA ARG A 213 -15.35 17.05 12.02
C ARG A 213 -16.75 17.04 11.40
N ARG A 214 -16.85 17.34 10.09
CA ARG A 214 -18.14 17.32 9.39
C ARG A 214 -18.78 15.94 9.40
N ALA A 215 -17.98 14.89 9.27
CA ALA A 215 -18.43 13.51 9.35
C ALA A 215 -19.00 13.19 10.73
N ALA A 216 -18.31 13.59 11.81
CA ALA A 216 -18.83 13.43 13.16
C ALA A 216 -20.17 14.16 13.35
N GLN A 217 -20.30 15.40 12.87
CA GLN A 217 -21.57 16.14 12.91
C GLN A 217 -22.69 15.41 12.14
N ALA A 218 -22.42 14.92 10.94
CA ALA A 218 -23.39 14.19 10.12
C ALA A 218 -23.84 12.87 10.77
N LEU A 219 -22.95 12.21 11.50
CA LEU A 219 -23.21 10.96 12.23
C LEU A 219 -23.72 11.18 13.67
N GLY A 220 -23.93 12.43 14.09
CA GLY A 220 -24.39 12.74 15.45
C GLY A 220 -23.36 12.48 16.56
N VAL A 221 -22.08 12.41 16.22
CA VAL A 221 -20.96 12.21 17.16
C VAL A 221 -20.38 13.56 17.58
N THR A 222 -20.24 13.77 18.89
CA THR A 222 -19.59 14.98 19.44
C THR A 222 -18.08 14.78 19.54
N LEU A 223 -17.30 15.68 18.95
CA LEU A 223 -15.84 15.73 19.11
C LEU A 223 -15.44 16.81 20.10
N THR A 224 -14.32 16.61 20.80
CA THR A 224 -13.67 17.70 21.53
C THR A 224 -12.87 18.55 20.53
N PRO A 225 -13.23 19.81 20.28
CA PRO A 225 -12.50 20.63 19.34
C PRO A 225 -11.14 21.06 19.93
N PRO A 226 -10.16 21.43 19.09
CA PRO A 226 -9.01 22.21 19.54
C PRO A 226 -9.48 23.44 20.31
N ARG A 227 -8.78 23.82 21.39
CA ARG A 227 -9.21 24.91 22.30
C ARG A 227 -9.61 26.19 21.57
N GLN A 228 -8.89 26.54 20.51
CA GLN A 228 -9.10 27.74 19.70
C GLN A 228 -10.42 27.72 18.90
N TYR A 229 -11.04 26.55 18.71
CA TYR A 229 -12.26 26.37 17.93
C TYR A 229 -13.50 26.03 18.77
N LEU A 230 -13.42 26.12 20.10
CA LEU A 230 -14.56 25.86 21.01
C LEU A 230 -15.83 26.68 20.71
N ARG A 231 -15.71 27.82 20.03
CA ARG A 231 -16.83 28.71 19.65
C ARG A 231 -17.29 28.51 18.20
N ALA A 232 -16.69 27.59 17.46
CA ALA A 232 -16.89 27.44 16.02
C ALA A 232 -17.22 26.00 15.57
N TRP A 233 -16.78 25.00 16.34
CA TRP A 233 -17.08 23.59 16.08
C TRP A 233 -18.40 23.17 16.70
#